data_AF-A0AAU0VCZ0-F1
#
_entry.id   AF-A0AAU0VCZ0-F1
#
_cell.length_a   1.000
_cell.length_b   1.000
_cell.length_c   1.000
_cell.angle_alpha   90.00
_cell.angle_beta   90.00
_cell.angle_gamma   90.00
#
_symmetry.space_group_name_H-M   'P 1'
#
loop_
_entity.id
_entity.type
_entity.pdbx_description
1 polymer ?
#
loop_
_entity_poly.entity_id
_entity_poly.type
_entity_poly.pdbx_seq_one_letter_code
_entity_poly.pdbx_strand_id
1 'polypeptide(L)' 'MSLHETPVERARRTRERAEELGRAADRTTDPEHRQRLREKALRLLREEPAADSRPS' A
#
# COMPACT_ATOMS: atom_id res chain seq x y z
N MET A 1 21.42 -2.78 14.89
CA MET A 1 20.07 -2.89 15.45
C MET A 1 19.12 -3.21 14.30
N SER A 2 18.50 -4.39 14.31
CA SER A 2 17.68 -4.82 13.19
C SER A 2 16.41 -3.98 13.09
N LEU A 3 16.30 -3.24 11.99
CA LEU A 3 15.19 -2.36 11.62
C LEU A 3 13.98 -3.18 11.17
N HIS A 4 13.44 -4.00 12.05
CA HIS A 4 12.17 -4.67 11.77
C HIS A 4 11.06 -3.69 12.16
N GLU A 5 10.57 -2.91 11.20
CA GLU A 5 9.30 -2.17 11.37
C GLU A 5 8.28 -3.17 11.93
N THR A 6 7.67 -2.81 13.05
CA THR A 6 6.68 -3.69 13.68
C THR A 6 5.54 -3.95 12.69
N PRO A 7 4.84 -5.11 12.75
CA PRO A 7 3.70 -5.37 11.86
C PRO A 7 2.67 -4.23 11.85
N VAL A 8 2.49 -3.56 13.00
CA VAL A 8 1.62 -2.38 13.17
C VAL A 8 2.15 -1.15 12.42
N GLU A 9 3.46 -0.89 12.46
CA GLU A 9 4.05 0.21 11.69
C GLU A 9 4.00 -0.05 10.19
N ARG A 10 4.25 -1.29 9.77
CA ARG A 10 4.13 -1.69 8.35
C ARG A 10 2.69 -1.55 7.87
N ALA A 11 1.72 -1.96 8.70
CA ALA A 11 0.30 -1.81 8.42
C ALA A 11 -0.08 -0.34 8.26
N ARG A 12 0.29 0.48 9.24
CA ARG A 12 0.05 1.93 9.20
C ARG A 12 0.67 2.57 7.96
N ARG A 13 1.93 2.25 7.64
CA ARG A 13 2.62 2.79 6.46
C ARG A 13 1.96 2.35 5.16
N THR A 14 1.49 1.10 5.09
CA THR A 14 0.82 0.55 3.90
C THR A 14 -0.53 1.23 3.69
N ARG A 15 -1.30 1.43 4.76
CA ARG A 15 -2.53 2.21 4.76
C ARG A 15 -2.30 3.67 4.34
N GLU A 16 -1.32 4.36 4.93
CA GLU A 16 -0.99 5.74 4.55
C GLU A 16 -0.66 5.84 3.05
N ARG A 17 0.07 4.85 2.53
CA ARG A 17 0.44 4.79 1.11
C ARG A 17 -0.75 4.49 0.19
N ALA A 18 -1.69 3.65 0.63
CA ALA A 18 -2.93 3.41 -0.10
C ALA A 18 -3.84 4.65 -0.12
N GLU A 19 -3.95 5.38 0.99
CA GLU A 19 -4.69 6.63 1.08
C GLU A 19 -4.09 7.71 0.18
N GLU A 20 -2.76 7.81 0.12
CA GLU A 20 -2.06 8.73 -0.79
C GLU A 20 -2.34 8.41 -2.27
N LEU A 21 -2.30 7.13 -2.64
CA LEU A 21 -2.63 6.69 -4.00
C LEU A 21 -4.09 6.98 -4.35
N GLY A 22 -5.02 6.82 -3.40
CA GLY A 22 -6.42 7.20 -3.57
C GLY A 22 -6.57 8.70 -3.86
N ARG A 23 -5.91 9.55 -3.07
CA ARG A 23 -5.91 11.01 -3.29
C ARG A 23 -5.27 11.41 -4.62
N ALA A 24 -4.18 10.72 -5.01
CA ALA A 24 -3.56 10.93 -6.31
C ALA A 24 -4.51 10.53 -7.45
N ALA A 25 -5.28 9.45 -7.27
CA ALA A 25 -6.28 8.99 -8.23
C ALA A 25 -7.43 10.00 -8.40
N ASP A 26 -7.81 10.70 -7.34
CA ASP A 26 -8.86 11.72 -7.40
C ASP A 26 -8.37 13.04 -8.01
N ARG A 27 -7.05 13.32 -7.94
CA ARG A 27 -6.44 14.51 -8.56
C ARG A 27 -6.08 14.31 -10.03
N THR A 28 -5.86 13.08 -10.47
CA THR A 28 -5.57 12.82 -11.89
C THR A 28 -6.84 12.92 -12.72
N THR A 29 -6.75 13.67 -13.81
CA THR A 29 -7.79 13.77 -14.84
C THR A 29 -7.74 12.60 -15.82
N ASP A 30 -6.62 11.88 -15.88
CA ASP A 30 -6.48 10.71 -16.75
C ASP A 30 -7.21 9.48 -16.18
N PRO A 31 -8.18 8.90 -16.92
CA PRO A 31 -9.00 7.81 -16.43
C PRO A 31 -8.22 6.49 -16.28
N GLU A 32 -7.22 6.21 -17.12
CA GLU A 32 -6.39 5.02 -16.99
C GLU A 32 -5.46 5.13 -15.78
N HIS A 33 -4.84 6.30 -15.61
CA HIS A 33 -3.95 6.58 -14.49
C HIS A 33 -4.70 6.53 -13.16
N ARG A 34 -5.93 7.05 -13.12
CA ARG A 34 -6.83 6.93 -11.96
C ARG A 34 -7.11 5.47 -11.60
N GLN A 35 -7.42 4.63 -12.60
CA GLN A 35 -7.67 3.22 -12.36
C GLN A 35 -6.43 2.52 -11.83
N ARG A 36 -5.25 2.74 -12.44
CA ARG A 36 -3.99 2.15 -11.98
C ARG A 36 -3.64 2.55 -10.55
N LEU A 37 -3.86 3.81 -10.17
CA LEU A 37 -3.62 4.29 -8.80
C LEU A 37 -4.58 3.65 -7.79
N ARG A 38 -5.88 3.53 -8.12
CA ARG A 38 -6.86 2.83 -7.28
C ARG A 38 -6.54 1.35 -7.14
N GLU A 39 -6.19 0.66 -8.22
CA GLU A 39 -5.78 -0.75 -8.18
C GLU A 39 -4.53 -0.94 -7.32
N LYS A 40 -3.56 -0.01 -7.43
CA LYS A 40 -2.33 -0.06 -6.63
C LYS A 40 -2.61 0.17 -5.14
N ALA A 41 -3.53 1.07 -4.80
CA ALA A 41 -3.98 1.28 -3.42
C ALA A 41 -4.64 0.01 -2.85
N LEU A 42 -5.52 -0.62 -3.63
CA LEU A 42 -6.18 -1.87 -3.24
C LEU A 42 -5.19 -3.03 -3.07
N ARG A 43 -4.21 -3.15 -3.97
CA ARG A 43 -3.15 -4.16 -3.83
C ARG A 43 -2.33 -3.97 -2.57
N LEU A 44 -1.95 -2.73 -2.24
CA LEU A 44 -1.23 -2.45 -0.99
C LEU A 44 -2.02 -2.89 0.24
N LEU A 45 -3.31 -2.55 0.31
CA LEU A 45 -4.18 -2.98 1.42
C LEU A 45 -4.40 -4.49 1.46
N ARG A 46 -4.35 -5.16 0.29
CA ARG A 46 -4.49 -6.63 0.17
C ARG A 46 -3.20 -7.39 0.46
N GLU A 47 -2.04 -6.77 0.24
CA GLU A 47 -0.71 -7.33 0.48
C GLU A 47 -0.15 -7.05 1.89
N GLU A 48 -0.87 -6.31 2.75
CA GLU A 48 -0.60 -6.25 4.20
C GLU A 48 -0.68 -7.67 4.81
N PRO A 49 0.27 -8.08 5.68
CA PRO A 49 1.23 -9.13 5.36
C PRO A 49 0.75 -10.56 5.64
N ALA A 50 0.71 -11.37 4.58
CA ALA A 50 1.26 -12.73 4.58
C ALA A 50 2.80 -12.71 4.39
N ALA A 51 3.44 -11.59 4.68
CA ALA A 51 4.90 -11.39 4.57
C ALA A 51 5.64 -11.69 5.89
N ASP A 52 5.17 -12.71 6.62
CA ASP A 52 5.92 -13.41 7.68
C ASP A 52 5.99 -14.93 7.41
N SER A 53 6.06 -15.30 6.13
CA SER A 53 6.31 -16.68 5.71
C SER A 53 7.42 -16.71 4.66
N ARG A 54 8.64 -16.36 5.05
CA ARG A 54 9.82 -16.95 4.39
C ARG A 54 10.37 -18.01 5.34
N PRO A 55 10.31 -19.31 4.99
CA PRO A 55 11.03 -20.32 5.73
C PRO A 55 12.53 -20.17 5.44
N SER A 56 13.35 -20.19 6.47
CA SER A 56 14.79 -20.49 6.38
C SER A 56 15.18 -21.26 7.63
#